data_AF-A0A1Q3PBP2-F1
#
_entry.id   AF-A0A1Q3PBP2-F1
#
_cell.length_a   1.000
_cell.length_b   1.000
_cell.length_c   1.000
_cell.angle_alpha   90.00
_cell.angle_beta   90.00
_cell.angle_gamma   90.00
#
_symmetry.space_group_name_H-M   'P 1'
#
loop_
_entity.id
_entity.type
_entity.pdbx_description
1 polymer ?
#
loop_
_entity_poly.entity_id
_entity_poly.type
_entity_poly.pdbx_seq_one_letter_code
_entity_poly.pdbx_strand_id
1 'polypeptide(L)'
;MDNEVVIYTAGVFSCQLGTVIADFLQNVTVMENIKPIVQQVIKIWRLHKTLQLTLKVAMRQEIPFRLRTVLSRDYMVVSVLKKEMANLYDALKCCMQDACITRPDTKATMVMDVKGNVKLALNKIVNVHRQIITEYEALFGLAEGSNLNLSLLRQHRKQMATMTDDLTDLSKVLLPEDHRQTHVSLGR
;
A
#
# COMPACT_ATOMS: atom_id res chain seq x y z
N MET A 1 32.15 11.24 4.74
CA MET A 1 31.27 11.39 5.92
C MET A 1 30.07 12.16 5.43
N ASP A 2 29.20 11.43 4.75
CA ASP A 2 28.30 11.94 3.72
C ASP A 2 26.92 12.14 4.33
N ASN A 3 26.60 13.40 4.57
CA ASN A 3 25.32 13.88 5.07
C ASN A 3 24.66 14.74 4.00
N GLU A 4 24.46 14.17 2.81
CA GLU A 4 23.62 14.77 1.77
C GLU A 4 22.72 13.68 1.17
N VAL A 5 21.59 14.09 0.60
CA VAL A 5 20.57 13.26 -0.07
C VAL A 5 19.39 12.76 0.80
N VAL A 6 18.63 13.65 1.43
CA VAL A 6 17.20 13.37 1.74
C VAL A 6 16.31 14.62 1.64
N ILE A 7 16.49 15.52 0.67
CA ILE A 7 15.54 16.63 0.43
C ILE A 7 15.46 16.99 -1.06
N TYR A 8 15.14 16.04 -1.97
CA TYR A 8 14.94 16.41 -3.40
C TYR A 8 13.83 15.65 -4.15
N THR A 9 12.94 14.90 -3.49
CA THR A 9 11.93 14.08 -4.20
C THR A 9 10.47 14.48 -4.02
N ALA A 10 10.15 15.60 -3.37
CA ALA A 10 8.76 16.07 -3.27
C ALA A 10 8.37 17.07 -4.38
N GLY A 11 9.33 17.87 -4.87
CA GLY A 11 9.06 18.93 -5.86
C GLY A 11 8.94 18.45 -7.31
N VAL A 12 9.55 17.32 -7.66
CA VAL A 12 9.63 16.84 -9.05
C VAL A 12 8.40 16.00 -9.45
N PHE A 13 7.69 15.40 -8.49
CA PHE A 13 6.56 14.51 -8.79
C PHE A 13 5.31 15.23 -9.28
N SER A 14 5.12 16.52 -8.94
CA SER A 14 3.88 17.23 -9.29
C SER A 14 3.78 17.60 -10.77
N CYS A 15 4.90 17.82 -11.47
CA CYS A 15 4.90 18.13 -12.91
C CYS A 15 4.92 16.88 -13.79
N GLN A 16 5.44 15.74 -13.30
CA GLN A 16 5.44 14.47 -14.03
C GLN A 16 4.08 13.75 -14.00
N LEU A 17 3.25 14.04 -13.00
CA LEU A 17 1.92 13.42 -12.86
C LEU A 17 0.97 13.72 -14.04
N GLY A 18 1.03 14.94 -14.58
CA GLY A 18 0.16 15.35 -15.70
C GLY A 18 0.50 14.65 -17.01
N THR A 19 1.80 14.47 -17.29
CA THR A 19 2.28 13.82 -18.51
C THR A 19 2.06 12.30 -18.49
N VAL A 20 2.26 11.66 -17.34
CA VAL A 20 2.08 10.20 -17.20
C VAL A 20 0.61 9.80 -17.33
N ILE A 21 -0.33 10.61 -16.83
CA ILE A 21 -1.78 10.35 -16.99
C ILE A 21 -2.22 10.60 -18.45
N ALA A 22 -1.64 11.59 -19.14
CA ALA A 22 -1.91 11.84 -20.55
C ALA A 22 -1.42 10.70 -21.46
N ASP A 23 -0.20 10.19 -21.23
CA ASP A 23 0.33 9.01 -21.94
C ASP A 23 -0.47 7.74 -21.64
N PHE A 24 -1.03 7.64 -20.43
CA PHE A 24 -1.91 6.54 -20.03
C PHE A 24 -3.26 6.57 -20.77
N LEU A 25 -3.80 7.77 -21.06
CA LEU A 25 -5.11 7.95 -21.70
C LEU A 25 -5.09 7.85 -23.23
N GLN A 26 -3.96 8.13 -23.90
CA GLN A 26 -3.87 8.07 -25.37
C GLN A 26 -4.00 6.67 -25.97
N ASN A 27 -3.86 5.61 -25.17
CA ASN A 27 -3.89 4.21 -25.64
C ASN A 27 -5.12 3.40 -25.19
N VAL A 28 -6.11 4.03 -24.55
CA VAL A 28 -7.34 3.37 -24.07
C VAL A 28 -8.39 3.34 -25.18
N THR A 29 -8.08 2.67 -26.30
CA THR A 29 -9.07 2.35 -27.35
C THR A 29 -9.64 0.96 -27.10
N VAL A 30 -10.91 0.93 -26.68
CA VAL A 30 -11.82 -0.23 -26.57
C VAL A 30 -11.16 -1.52 -26.02
N MET A 31 -10.82 -1.51 -24.74
CA MET A 31 -10.38 -2.71 -24.04
C MET A 31 -11.59 -3.47 -23.49
N GLU A 32 -11.82 -4.70 -23.98
CA GLU A 32 -12.81 -5.65 -23.45
C GLU A 32 -12.61 -5.94 -21.94
N ASN A 33 -11.42 -5.63 -21.40
CA ASN A 33 -11.02 -5.87 -20.00
C ASN A 33 -10.98 -4.61 -19.10
N ILE A 34 -11.52 -3.46 -19.51
CA ILE A 34 -11.48 -2.23 -18.66
C ILE A 34 -12.20 -2.42 -17.33
N LYS A 35 -13.40 -3.00 -17.34
CA LYS A 35 -14.23 -3.16 -16.12
C LYS A 35 -13.51 -3.91 -14.98
N PRO A 36 -12.93 -5.11 -15.19
CA PRO A 36 -12.20 -5.80 -14.14
C PRO A 36 -10.96 -5.04 -13.67
N ILE A 37 -10.27 -4.33 -14.56
CA ILE A 37 -9.12 -3.47 -14.23
C ILE A 37 -9.54 -2.32 -13.30
N VAL A 38 -10.64 -1.63 -13.61
CA VAL A 38 -11.17 -0.55 -12.77
C VAL A 38 -11.58 -1.08 -11.39
N GLN A 39 -12.25 -2.22 -11.33
CA GLN A 39 -12.62 -2.86 -10.06
C GLN A 39 -11.38 -3.16 -9.21
N GLN A 40 -10.32 -3.66 -9.84
CA GLN A 40 -9.06 -3.97 -9.18
C GLN A 40 -8.34 -2.71 -8.69
N VAL A 41 -8.31 -1.64 -9.48
CA VAL A 41 -7.79 -0.32 -9.10
C VAL A 41 -8.52 0.24 -7.88
N ILE A 42 -9.86 0.17 -7.84
CA ILE A 42 -10.67 0.60 -6.68
C ILE A 42 -10.31 -0.22 -5.43
N LYS A 43 -10.12 -1.53 -5.59
CA LYS A 43 -9.77 -2.43 -4.49
C LYS A 43 -8.44 -2.04 -3.85
N ILE A 44 -7.41 -1.82 -4.67
CA ILE A 44 -6.09 -1.34 -4.24
C ILE A 44 -6.21 0.03 -3.55
N TRP A 45 -6.96 0.97 -4.13
CA TRP A 45 -7.16 2.29 -3.55
C TRP A 45 -7.81 2.24 -2.14
N ARG A 46 -8.81 1.36 -1.97
CA ARG A 46 -9.45 1.15 -0.66
C ARG A 46 -8.48 0.55 0.36
N LEU A 47 -7.64 -0.40 -0.04
CA LEU A 47 -6.61 -0.96 0.82
C LEU A 47 -5.59 0.09 1.26
N HIS A 48 -5.16 0.99 0.35
CA HIS A 48 -4.31 2.13 0.72
C HIS A 48 -4.98 3.05 1.75
N LYS A 49 -6.29 3.29 1.62
CA LYS A 49 -7.07 4.05 2.62
C LYS A 49 -7.10 3.33 3.98
N THR A 50 -7.30 2.01 3.99
CA THR A 50 -7.25 1.19 5.21
C THR A 50 -5.87 1.20 5.85
N LEU A 51 -4.81 1.08 5.05
CA LEU A 51 -3.44 1.13 5.51
C LEU A 51 -3.12 2.48 6.16
N GLN A 52 -3.46 3.58 5.47
CA GLN A 52 -3.27 4.94 5.99
C GLN A 52 -3.96 5.14 7.35
N LEU A 53 -5.19 4.63 7.51
CA LEU A 53 -5.89 4.67 8.79
C LEU A 53 -5.19 3.82 9.86
N THR A 54 -4.75 2.62 9.51
CA THR A 54 -4.05 1.70 10.42
C THR A 54 -2.73 2.32 10.92
N LEU A 55 -1.95 2.91 10.02
CA LEU A 55 -0.73 3.65 10.34
C LEU A 55 -1.02 4.82 11.29
N LYS A 56 -2.07 5.61 11.01
CA LYS A 56 -2.47 6.72 11.88
C LYS A 56 -2.86 6.26 13.28
N VAL A 57 -3.54 5.13 13.41
CA VAL A 57 -3.89 4.53 14.71
C VAL A 57 -2.65 4.01 15.42
N ALA A 58 -1.75 3.32 14.72
CA ALA A 58 -0.52 2.79 15.29
C ALA A 58 0.42 3.90 15.81
N MET A 59 0.56 4.99 15.06
CA MET A 59 1.42 6.13 15.47
C MET A 59 0.90 6.89 16.69
N ARG A 60 -0.40 6.78 17.01
CA ARG A 60 -1.01 7.37 18.22
C ARG A 60 -0.74 6.56 19.48
N GLN A 61 -0.26 5.33 19.34
CA GLN A 61 0.14 4.51 20.48
C GLN A 61 1.50 4.96 21.02
N GLU A 62 1.79 4.55 22.25
CA GLU A 62 3.13 4.65 22.82
C GLU A 62 4.04 3.63 22.13
N ILE A 63 4.85 4.12 21.19
CA ILE A 63 5.79 3.31 20.40
C ILE A 63 7.19 3.90 20.47
N PRO A 64 8.24 3.08 20.30
CA PRO A 64 9.62 3.57 20.21
C PRO A 64 9.78 4.61 19.10
N PHE A 65 10.63 5.62 19.32
CA PHE A 65 10.89 6.69 18.35
C PHE A 65 11.29 6.17 16.98
N ARG A 66 12.20 5.19 16.92
CA ARG A 66 12.64 4.55 15.66
C ARG A 66 11.47 3.96 14.87
N LEU A 67 10.52 3.32 15.56
CA LEU A 67 9.33 2.76 14.93
C LEU A 67 8.39 3.87 14.44
N ARG A 68 8.20 4.92 15.23
CA ARG A 68 7.42 6.09 14.83
C ARG A 68 7.95 6.74 13.54
N THR A 69 9.27 6.85 13.39
CA THR A 69 9.90 7.38 12.17
C THR A 69 9.58 6.52 10.95
N VAL A 70 9.70 5.20 11.07
CA VAL A 70 9.38 4.26 9.96
C VAL A 70 7.90 4.34 9.59
N LEU A 71 7.00 4.30 10.58
CA LEU A 71 5.55 4.41 10.33
C LEU A 71 5.14 5.77 9.75
N SER A 72 5.85 6.85 10.11
CA SER A 72 5.60 8.18 9.54
C SER A 72 6.01 8.25 8.07
N ARG A 73 7.18 7.68 7.73
CA ARG A 73 7.65 7.56 6.34
C ARG A 73 6.66 6.76 5.50
N ASP A 74 6.25 5.61 6.02
CA ASP A 74 5.27 4.73 5.38
C ASP A 74 3.93 5.46 5.15
N TYR A 75 3.45 6.20 6.16
CA TYR A 75 2.24 7.03 6.04
C TYR A 75 2.34 8.06 4.90
N MET A 76 3.49 8.72 4.74
CA MET A 76 3.69 9.69 3.66
C MET A 76 3.66 9.03 2.29
N VAL A 77 4.38 7.91 2.13
CA VAL A 77 4.41 7.15 0.85
C VAL A 77 3.01 6.66 0.49
N VAL A 78 2.32 5.99 1.42
CA VAL A 78 0.95 5.50 1.21
C VAL A 78 -0.01 6.64 0.85
N SER A 79 0.19 7.84 1.40
CA SER A 79 -0.64 9.00 1.05
C SER A 79 -0.49 9.42 -0.41
N VAL A 80 0.73 9.36 -0.95
CA VAL A 80 1.03 9.64 -2.36
C VAL A 80 0.45 8.54 -3.24
N LEU A 81 0.77 7.27 -2.94
CA LEU A 81 0.28 6.12 -3.71
C LEU A 81 -1.25 6.08 -3.77
N LYS A 82 -1.93 6.38 -2.66
CA LYS A 82 -3.39 6.49 -2.61
C LYS A 82 -3.91 7.57 -3.56
N LYS A 83 -3.25 8.73 -3.64
CA LYS A 83 -3.65 9.82 -4.53
C LYS A 83 -3.46 9.43 -6.00
N GLU A 84 -2.35 8.80 -6.33
CA GLU A 84 -2.08 8.32 -7.69
C GLU A 84 -3.08 7.24 -8.12
N MET A 85 -3.43 6.30 -7.24
CA MET A 85 -4.48 5.31 -7.50
C MET A 85 -5.87 5.95 -7.67
N ALA A 86 -6.17 7.04 -6.96
CA ALA A 86 -7.42 7.79 -7.15
C ALA A 86 -7.45 8.47 -8.53
N ASN A 87 -6.35 9.12 -8.91
CA ASN A 87 -6.23 9.76 -10.23
C ASN A 87 -6.35 8.73 -11.37
N LEU A 88 -5.73 7.55 -11.19
CA LEU A 88 -5.86 6.45 -12.14
C LEU A 88 -7.31 5.97 -12.27
N TYR A 89 -8.01 5.83 -11.14
CA TYR A 89 -9.42 5.50 -11.14
C TYR A 89 -10.25 6.56 -11.88
N ASP A 90 -10.03 7.84 -11.60
CA ASP A 90 -10.77 8.93 -12.25
C ASP A 90 -10.50 8.96 -13.77
N ALA A 91 -9.25 8.74 -14.18
CA ALA A 91 -8.86 8.63 -15.59
C ALA A 91 -9.56 7.45 -16.29
N LEU A 92 -9.56 6.27 -15.67
CA LEU A 92 -10.23 5.09 -16.21
C LEU A 92 -11.76 5.24 -16.21
N LYS A 93 -12.32 5.95 -15.22
CA LYS A 93 -13.74 6.26 -15.15
C LYS A 93 -14.20 7.11 -16.33
N CYS A 94 -13.41 8.09 -16.76
CA CYS A 94 -13.74 8.90 -17.95
C CYS A 94 -13.90 8.05 -19.23
N CYS A 95 -13.27 6.88 -19.29
CA CYS A 95 -13.39 5.93 -20.41
C CYS A 95 -14.58 4.97 -20.28
N MET A 96 -15.32 4.97 -19.17
CA MET A 96 -16.49 4.11 -18.92
C MET A 96 -17.76 4.95 -18.84
N GLN A 97 -18.85 4.53 -19.50
CA GLN A 97 -20.17 5.11 -19.25
C GLN A 97 -20.59 4.82 -17.79
N ASP A 98 -21.11 5.84 -17.09
CA ASP A 98 -21.40 5.84 -15.64
C ASP A 98 -22.25 4.63 -15.16
N ALA A 99 -23.01 3.99 -16.05
CA ALA A 99 -23.89 2.85 -15.74
C ALA A 99 -23.15 1.54 -15.37
N CYS A 100 -21.84 1.43 -15.60
CA CYS A 100 -21.10 0.18 -15.40
C CYS A 100 -20.55 -0.02 -13.97
N ILE A 101 -20.58 1.03 -13.14
CA ILE A 101 -19.99 1.02 -11.78
C ILE A 101 -21.04 0.51 -10.80
N THR A 102 -21.38 -0.77 -10.91
CA THR A 102 -22.08 -1.49 -9.83
C THR A 102 -21.22 -1.40 -8.58
N ARG A 103 -21.77 -0.71 -7.57
CA ARG A 103 -21.21 -0.47 -6.24
C ARG A 103 -20.50 -1.74 -5.75
N PRO A 104 -19.17 -1.73 -5.56
CA PRO A 104 -18.49 -2.91 -5.07
C PRO A 104 -18.97 -3.18 -3.65
N ASP A 105 -19.65 -4.32 -3.49
CA ASP A 105 -20.04 -4.91 -2.21
C ASP A 105 -18.84 -4.92 -1.30
N THR A 106 -18.84 -4.11 -0.24
CA THR A 106 -17.86 -4.34 0.82
C THR A 106 -18.31 -3.75 2.14
N LYS A 107 -18.37 -4.65 3.12
CA LYS A 107 -18.51 -4.42 4.55
C LYS A 107 -17.50 -3.35 5.00
N ALA A 108 -17.96 -2.44 5.86
CA ALA A 108 -17.10 -1.42 6.47
C ALA A 108 -15.87 -2.08 7.11
N THR A 109 -14.69 -1.66 6.69
CA THR A 109 -13.44 -2.16 7.28
C THR A 109 -13.38 -1.70 8.73
N MET A 110 -13.67 -2.60 9.68
CA MET A 110 -13.57 -2.31 11.10
C MET A 110 -12.10 -2.01 11.45
N VAL A 111 -11.85 -0.74 11.80
CA VAL A 111 -10.61 -0.33 12.44
C VAL A 111 -10.69 -0.82 13.89
N MET A 112 -10.22 -2.04 14.13
CA MET A 112 -10.09 -2.56 15.50
C MET A 112 -9.18 -1.65 16.34
N ASP A 113 -9.60 -1.39 17.58
CA ASP A 113 -8.78 -0.75 18.59
C ASP A 113 -7.61 -1.68 18.94
N VAL A 114 -6.38 -1.16 18.85
CA VAL A 114 -5.13 -1.92 19.06
C VAL A 114 -4.41 -1.43 20.32
N LYS A 115 -5.14 -0.84 21.27
CA LYS A 115 -4.59 -0.24 22.51
C LYS A 115 -3.50 -1.09 23.15
N GLY A 116 -2.29 -0.56 23.17
CA GLY A 116 -1.12 -1.13 23.86
C GLY A 116 -0.43 -2.33 23.20
N ASN A 117 -0.98 -2.92 22.13
CA ASN A 117 -0.39 -4.10 21.50
C ASN A 117 0.36 -3.73 20.20
N VAL A 118 1.59 -3.27 20.34
CA VAL A 118 2.46 -2.87 19.22
C VAL A 118 2.71 -4.03 18.24
N LYS A 119 2.90 -5.27 18.74
CA LYS A 119 3.09 -6.47 17.89
C LYS A 119 1.89 -6.69 16.98
N LEU A 120 0.68 -6.60 17.54
CA LEU A 120 -0.56 -6.76 16.79
C LEU A 120 -0.75 -5.64 15.74
N ALA A 121 -0.41 -4.40 16.10
CA ALA A 121 -0.47 -3.27 15.17
C ALA A 121 0.46 -3.47 13.97
N LEU A 122 1.71 -3.88 14.22
CA LEU A 122 2.69 -4.13 13.17
C LEU A 122 2.30 -5.30 12.27
N ASN A 123 1.85 -6.42 12.85
CA ASN A 123 1.36 -7.56 12.07
C ASN A 123 0.19 -7.17 11.18
N LYS A 124 -0.71 -6.29 11.66
CA LYS A 124 -1.83 -5.80 10.86
C LYS A 124 -1.36 -4.93 9.70
N ILE A 125 -0.41 -4.02 9.94
CA ILE A 125 0.19 -3.17 8.89
C ILE A 125 0.83 -4.04 7.81
N VAL A 126 1.69 -4.99 8.21
CA VAL A 126 2.36 -5.93 7.31
C VAL A 126 1.35 -6.77 6.52
N ASN A 127 0.28 -7.25 7.14
CA ASN A 127 -0.77 -7.98 6.43
C ASN A 127 -1.47 -7.12 5.38
N VAL A 128 -1.78 -5.86 5.68
CA VAL A 128 -2.38 -4.95 4.71
C VAL A 128 -1.40 -4.64 3.57
N HIS A 129 -0.10 -4.48 3.84
CA HIS A 129 0.90 -4.34 2.78
C HIS A 129 0.91 -5.54 1.84
N ARG A 130 0.96 -6.76 2.39
CA ARG A 130 0.95 -8.00 1.60
C ARG A 130 -0.32 -8.12 0.76
N GLN A 131 -1.47 -7.77 1.32
CA GLN A 131 -2.72 -7.72 0.57
C GLN A 131 -2.61 -6.75 -0.61
N ILE A 132 -2.13 -5.52 -0.39
CA ILE A 132 -1.93 -4.54 -1.47
C ILE A 132 -1.01 -5.09 -2.57
N ILE A 133 0.10 -5.75 -2.19
CA ILE A 133 1.03 -6.36 -3.14
C ILE A 133 0.32 -7.44 -3.97
N THR A 134 -0.41 -8.36 -3.33
CA THR A 134 -1.19 -9.39 -4.04
C THR A 134 -2.20 -8.79 -5.01
N GLU A 135 -2.87 -7.71 -4.60
CA GLU A 135 -3.82 -7.02 -5.49
C GLU A 135 -3.13 -6.32 -6.68
N TYR A 136 -1.89 -5.84 -6.53
CA TYR A 136 -1.09 -5.36 -7.66
C TYR A 136 -0.73 -6.49 -8.63
N GLU A 137 -0.35 -7.67 -8.14
CA GLU A 137 -0.07 -8.82 -9.01
C GLU A 137 -1.32 -9.24 -9.80
N ALA A 138 -2.48 -9.27 -9.15
CA ALA A 138 -3.75 -9.53 -9.83
C ALA A 138 -4.07 -8.48 -10.90
N LEU A 139 -3.78 -7.19 -10.63
CA LEU A 139 -3.93 -6.12 -11.61
C LEU A 139 -3.01 -6.32 -12.82
N PHE A 140 -1.77 -6.76 -12.60
CA PHE A 140 -0.83 -7.03 -13.69
C PHE A 140 -1.30 -8.20 -14.56
N GLY A 141 -1.86 -9.26 -13.98
CA GLY A 141 -2.47 -10.34 -14.75
C GLY A 141 -3.67 -9.89 -15.59
N LEU A 142 -4.52 -9.00 -15.06
CA LEU A 142 -5.66 -8.45 -15.81
C LEU A 142 -5.24 -7.49 -16.93
N ALA A 143 -4.10 -6.83 -16.77
CA ALA A 143 -3.55 -5.90 -17.74
C ALA A 143 -2.54 -6.56 -18.71
N GLU A 144 -2.31 -7.86 -18.59
CA GLU A 144 -1.46 -8.61 -19.51
C GLU A 144 -2.06 -8.55 -20.92
N GLY A 145 -1.24 -8.18 -21.91
CA GLY A 145 -1.72 -7.95 -23.29
C GLY A 145 -2.51 -6.66 -23.51
N SER A 146 -2.68 -5.80 -22.49
CA SER A 146 -3.26 -4.46 -22.65
C SER A 146 -2.20 -3.41 -23.00
N ASN A 147 -2.63 -2.30 -23.60
CA ASN A 147 -1.77 -1.15 -23.87
C ASN A 147 -1.56 -0.25 -22.64
N LEU A 148 -1.95 -0.70 -21.44
CA LEU A 148 -1.79 0.11 -20.22
C LEU A 148 -0.32 0.21 -19.86
N ASN A 149 0.16 1.43 -19.66
CA ASN A 149 1.49 1.64 -19.13
C ASN A 149 1.54 1.26 -17.64
N LEU A 150 2.06 0.07 -17.33
CA LEU A 150 2.13 -0.48 -15.98
C LEU A 150 3.39 -0.04 -15.20
N SER A 151 4.28 0.77 -15.79
CA SER A 151 5.56 1.15 -15.17
C SER A 151 5.39 1.81 -13.80
N LEU A 152 4.47 2.78 -13.71
CA LEU A 152 4.12 3.47 -12.47
C LEU A 152 3.60 2.48 -11.40
N LEU A 153 2.70 1.58 -11.80
CA LEU A 153 2.10 0.60 -10.88
C LEU A 153 3.13 -0.43 -10.39
N ARG A 154 4.11 -0.81 -11.23
CA ARG A 154 5.25 -1.65 -10.82
C ARG A 154 6.13 -0.94 -9.80
N GLN A 155 6.34 0.38 -9.96
CA GLN A 155 7.04 1.18 -8.98
C GLN A 155 6.28 1.24 -7.64
N HIS A 156 4.96 1.41 -7.67
CA HIS A 156 4.14 1.40 -6.45
C HIS A 156 4.29 0.06 -5.71
N ARG A 157 4.15 -1.06 -6.43
CA ARG A 157 4.33 -2.40 -5.88
C ARG A 157 5.72 -2.58 -5.27
N LYS A 158 6.78 -2.13 -5.96
CA LYS A 158 8.16 -2.19 -5.44
C LYS A 158 8.32 -1.41 -4.14
N GLN A 159 7.77 -0.19 -4.07
CA GLN A 159 7.81 0.62 -2.85
C GLN A 159 7.06 -0.07 -1.70
N MET A 160 5.88 -0.65 -1.95
CA MET A 160 5.15 -1.43 -0.95
C MET A 160 5.95 -2.64 -0.44
N ALA A 161 6.64 -3.36 -1.33
CA ALA A 161 7.50 -4.48 -0.95
C ALA A 161 8.64 -4.02 -0.03
N THR A 162 9.39 -2.98 -0.43
CA THR A 162 10.47 -2.43 0.40
C THR A 162 10.00 -1.99 1.78
N MET A 163 8.85 -1.30 1.88
CA MET A 163 8.31 -0.89 3.18
C MET A 163 7.87 -2.09 4.04
N THR A 164 7.41 -3.17 3.40
CA THR A 164 7.06 -4.42 4.10
C THR A 164 8.29 -5.10 4.69
N ASP A 165 9.38 -5.14 3.92
CA ASP A 165 10.66 -5.73 4.35
C ASP A 165 11.25 -4.91 5.51
N ASP A 166 11.32 -3.58 5.36
CA ASP A 166 11.79 -2.65 6.40
C ASP A 166 11.04 -2.85 7.73
N LEU A 167 9.71 -2.97 7.67
CA LEU A 167 8.86 -3.18 8.85
C LEU A 167 9.03 -4.58 9.46
N THR A 168 9.16 -5.59 8.61
CA THR A 168 9.35 -6.98 9.06
C THR A 168 10.69 -7.13 9.78
N ASP A 169 11.76 -6.55 9.24
CA ASP A 169 13.07 -6.59 9.88
C ASP A 169 13.11 -5.78 11.17
N LEU A 170 12.48 -4.60 11.19
CA LEU A 170 12.35 -3.82 12.42
C LEU A 170 11.56 -4.57 13.51
N SER A 171 10.51 -5.31 13.13
CA SER A 171 9.72 -6.11 14.06
C SER A 171 10.54 -7.22 14.73
N LYS A 172 11.44 -7.87 13.98
CA LYS A 172 12.34 -8.91 14.53
C LYS A 172 13.31 -8.34 15.55
N VAL A 173 13.78 -7.12 15.33
CA VAL A 173 14.74 -6.43 16.21
C VAL A 173 14.07 -5.92 17.49
N LEU A 174 12.86 -5.37 17.39
CA LEU A 174 12.17 -4.76 18.53
C LEU A 174 11.37 -5.75 19.38
N LEU A 175 11.00 -6.90 18.84
CA LEU A 175 10.19 -7.92 19.50
C LEU A 175 10.82 -9.30 19.26
N PRO A 176 11.98 -9.60 19.87
CA PRO A 176 12.55 -10.94 19.79
C PRO A 176 11.51 -11.97 20.26
N GLU A 177 11.32 -13.02 19.48
CA GLU A 177 10.42 -14.11 19.81
C GLU A 177 10.90 -14.73 21.14
N ASP A 178 10.06 -14.66 22.17
CA ASP A 178 10.34 -15.20 23.51
C ASP A 178 10.40 -16.74 23.42
N HIS A 179 11.55 -17.27 22.99
CA HIS A 179 11.85 -18.69 22.99
C HIS A 179 12.18 -19.13 24.43
N ARG A 180 11.19 -19.09 25.32
CA ARG A 180 11.22 -19.85 26.58
C ARG A 180 10.54 -21.19 26.36
N GLN A 181 11.22 -22.06 25.61
CA GLN A 181 10.98 -23.50 25.63
C GLN A 181 11.63 -24.09 26.89
N THR A 182 10.79 -24.34 27.89
CA THR A 182 10.78 -25.56 28.72
C THR A 182 12.13 -26.11 29.23
N HIS A 183 12.61 -25.57 30.35
CA HIS A 183 13.24 -26.37 31.42
C HIS A 183 12.32 -26.18 32.63
N VAL A 184 11.75 -27.20 33.29
CA VAL A 184 12.45 -28.24 34.05
C VAL A 184 11.52 -29.46 34.18
N SER A 185 12.05 -30.65 33.88
CA SER A 185 11.62 -31.90 34.49
C SER A 185 12.87 -32.74 34.71
N LEU A 186 13.63 -32.43 35.76
CA LEU A 186 14.61 -33.36 36.29
C LEU A 186 13.91 -34.12 37.42
N GLY A 187 13.36 -35.28 37.07
CA GLY A 187 13.01 -36.30 38.04
C GLY A 187 14.26 -37.12 38.37
N ARG A 188 14.65 -37.10 39.64
CA ARG A 188 15.24 -38.24 40.36
C ARG A 188 14.78 -38.18 41.80
#